data_AF-A0A0G1HRE1-F1
#
_entry.id   AF-A0A0G1HRE1-F1
#
_cell.length_a   1.000
_cell.length_b   1.000
_cell.length_c   1.000
_cell.angle_alpha   90.00
_cell.angle_beta   90.00
_cell.angle_gamma   90.00
#
_symmetry.space_group_name_H-M   'P 1'
#
loop_
_entity.id
_entity.type
_entity.pdbx_description
1 polymer ?
#
loop_
_entity_poly.entity_id
_entity_poly.type
_entity_poly.pdbx_seq_one_letter_code
_entity_poly.pdbx_strand_id
1 'polypeptide(L)'
;MRRLPVSKTFRGHGIFAMVINVSLALIPLAYIKLIEWYLFLGIMPMVWVLAILLVWTLPHPTYLFFELKHLIHNPSIIVPRDVTAVIVFGLLSLLGLGLQILTNVSLLGLIGPTNKLVIVLSLSFFASIGGCLGLTDLVWIAGLWPPFMLEHLQKVVNNNKLIALCLGTTLLLFFLTMFFA
;
A
#
# COMPACT_ATOMS: atom_id res chain seq x y z
N MET A 1 6.16 40.57 6.55
CA MET A 1 6.54 39.14 6.50
C MET A 1 6.56 38.69 5.04
N ARG A 2 7.74 38.35 4.50
CA ARG A 2 7.88 37.80 3.14
C ARG A 2 7.33 36.37 3.13
N ARG A 3 6.28 36.11 2.35
CA ARG A 3 5.86 34.73 2.02
C ARG A 3 6.98 34.09 1.21
N LEU A 4 7.59 33.04 1.75
CA LEU A 4 8.50 32.20 0.99
C LEU A 4 7.70 31.54 -0.15
N PRO A 5 8.26 31.44 -1.36
CA PRO A 5 7.58 30.80 -2.47
C PRO A 5 7.40 29.30 -2.16
N VAL A 6 6.13 28.88 -2.10
CA VAL A 6 5.64 27.50 -1.93
C VAL A 6 6.19 26.54 -3.02
N SER A 7 6.82 27.08 -4.07
CA SER A 7 7.38 26.29 -5.18
C SER A 7 8.69 25.54 -4.87
N LYS A 8 9.35 25.79 -3.72
CA LYS A 8 10.61 25.10 -3.38
C LYS A 8 10.43 23.86 -2.51
N THR A 9 9.38 23.78 -1.70
CA THR A 9 9.10 22.60 -0.85
C THR A 9 8.60 21.40 -1.64
N PHE A 10 7.94 21.62 -2.79
CA PHE A 10 7.48 20.56 -3.69
C PHE A 10 8.62 19.85 -4.46
N ARG A 11 9.73 20.54 -4.74
CA ARG A 11 10.70 20.08 -5.76
C ARG A 11 11.78 19.11 -5.27
N GLY A 12 12.09 19.09 -3.97
CA GLY A 12 13.16 18.24 -3.42
C GLY A 12 12.66 17.11 -2.53
N HIS A 13 11.78 17.43 -1.57
CA HIS A 13 11.29 16.46 -0.58
C HIS A 13 10.13 15.60 -1.11
N GLY A 14 9.26 16.15 -1.99
CA GLY A 14 8.12 15.42 -2.54
C GLY A 14 8.51 14.32 -3.52
N ILE A 15 9.46 14.58 -4.42
CA ILE A 15 9.91 13.58 -5.41
C ILE A 15 10.64 12.43 -4.73
N PHE A 16 11.50 12.72 -3.75
CA PHE A 16 12.23 11.68 -3.01
C PHE A 16 11.27 10.78 -2.21
N ALA A 17 10.30 11.35 -1.51
CA ALA A 17 9.27 10.59 -0.81
C ALA A 17 8.42 9.73 -1.78
N MET A 18 8.07 10.30 -2.94
CA MET A 18 7.33 9.59 -3.98
C MET A 18 8.14 8.41 -4.57
N VAL A 19 9.43 8.60 -4.86
CA VAL A 19 10.33 7.53 -5.32
C VAL A 19 10.45 6.43 -4.27
N ILE A 20 10.57 6.79 -2.98
CA ILE A 20 10.58 5.82 -1.88
C ILE A 20 9.27 5.05 -1.83
N ASN A 21 8.12 5.73 -1.90
CA ASN A 21 6.81 5.08 -1.84
C ASN A 21 6.60 4.11 -3.01
N VAL A 22 6.99 4.49 -4.22
CA VAL A 22 6.97 3.58 -5.39
C VAL A 22 7.93 2.41 -5.19
N SER A 23 9.15 2.65 -4.70
CA SER A 23 10.12 1.58 -4.46
C SER A 23 9.61 0.59 -3.42
N LEU A 24 9.06 1.07 -2.30
CA LEU A 24 8.47 0.25 -1.24
C LEU A 24 7.26 -0.56 -1.76
N ALA A 25 6.46 0.02 -2.66
CA ALA A 25 5.34 -0.69 -3.29
C ALA A 25 5.79 -1.82 -4.25
N LEU A 26 7.04 -1.82 -4.73
CA LEU A 26 7.59 -2.90 -5.56
C LEU A 26 8.21 -4.04 -4.75
N ILE A 27 8.57 -3.80 -3.48
CA ILE A 27 9.23 -4.80 -2.62
C ILE A 27 8.41 -6.09 -2.47
N PRO A 28 7.08 -6.07 -2.24
CA PRO A 28 6.29 -7.30 -2.12
C PRO A 28 6.43 -8.22 -3.32
N LEU A 29 6.43 -7.67 -4.54
CA LEU A 29 6.61 -8.44 -5.77
C LEU A 29 8.01 -9.05 -5.87
N ALA A 30 9.04 -8.29 -5.49
CA ALA A 30 10.40 -8.81 -5.45
C ALA A 30 10.52 -9.98 -4.47
N TYR A 31 9.91 -9.86 -3.27
CA TYR A 31 9.88 -10.94 -2.29
C TYR A 31 9.14 -12.18 -2.81
N ILE A 32 8.01 -12.02 -3.49
CA ILE A 32 7.28 -13.15 -4.10
C ILE A 32 8.17 -13.88 -5.11
N LYS A 33 8.88 -13.15 -5.97
CA LYS A 33 9.79 -13.76 -6.96
C LYS A 33 10.99 -14.45 -6.32
N LEU A 34 11.53 -13.89 -5.24
CA LEU A 34 12.58 -14.55 -4.47
C LEU A 34 12.05 -15.80 -3.75
N ILE A 35 10.84 -15.75 -3.18
CA ILE A 35 10.20 -16.93 -2.57
C ILE A 35 10.03 -18.04 -3.60
N GLU A 36 9.54 -17.72 -4.79
CA GLU A 36 9.40 -18.67 -5.91
C GLU A 36 10.75 -19.34 -6.24
N TRP A 37 11.82 -18.55 -6.33
CA TRP A 37 13.18 -19.04 -6.57
C TRP A 37 13.70 -19.95 -5.43
N TYR A 38 13.52 -19.56 -4.17
CA TYR A 38 13.96 -20.38 -3.04
C TYR A 38 13.13 -21.65 -2.85
N LEU A 39 11.85 -21.63 -3.19
CA LEU A 39 10.99 -22.82 -3.27
C LEU A 39 11.53 -23.79 -4.32
N PHE A 40 11.90 -23.29 -5.50
CA PHE A 40 12.52 -24.10 -6.56
C PHE A 40 13.84 -24.74 -6.11
N LEU A 41 14.67 -24.01 -5.34
CA LEU A 41 15.91 -24.53 -4.77
C LEU A 41 15.73 -25.40 -3.51
N GLY A 42 14.52 -25.52 -2.97
CA GLY A 42 14.24 -26.27 -1.74
C GLY A 42 14.76 -25.63 -0.44
N ILE A 43 15.11 -24.33 -0.44
CA ILE A 43 15.71 -23.63 0.71
C ILE A 43 14.60 -23.03 1.59
N MET A 44 13.94 -23.89 2.37
CA MET A 44 12.79 -23.51 3.21
C MET A 44 13.07 -22.40 4.25
N PRO A 45 14.24 -22.31 4.92
CA PRO A 45 14.48 -21.24 5.89
C PRO A 45 14.36 -19.84 5.27
N MET A 46 14.85 -19.66 4.03
CA MET A 46 14.75 -18.37 3.33
C MET A 46 13.32 -18.07 2.88
N VAL A 47 12.55 -19.09 2.49
CA VAL A 47 11.13 -18.96 2.19
C VAL A 47 10.37 -18.40 3.41
N TRP A 48 10.62 -18.95 4.60
CA TRP A 48 9.96 -18.46 5.83
C TRP A 48 10.34 -17.02 6.17
N VAL A 49 11.62 -16.67 6.09
CA VAL A 49 12.09 -15.29 6.35
C VAL A 49 11.43 -14.32 5.39
N LEU A 50 11.42 -14.62 4.09
CA LEU A 50 10.82 -13.76 3.08
C LEU A 50 9.30 -13.70 3.20
N ALA A 51 8.63 -14.80 3.55
CA ALA A 51 7.18 -14.81 3.78
C ALA A 51 6.79 -13.92 4.95
N ILE A 52 7.57 -13.92 6.04
CA ILE A 52 7.36 -13.00 7.16
C ILE A 52 7.52 -11.56 6.68
N LEU A 53 8.63 -11.22 6.02
CA LEU A 53 8.89 -9.87 5.50
C LEU A 53 7.82 -9.41 4.48
N LEU A 54 7.26 -10.36 3.72
CA LEU A 54 6.19 -10.10 2.78
C LEU A 54 4.91 -9.65 3.48
N VAL A 55 4.52 -10.26 4.59
CA VAL A 55 3.33 -9.84 5.35
C VAL A 55 3.43 -8.38 5.79
N TRP A 56 4.63 -7.95 6.21
CA TRP A 56 4.90 -6.57 6.61
C TRP A 56 4.84 -5.58 5.45
N THR A 57 5.26 -6.00 4.26
CA THR A 57 5.38 -5.11 3.11
C THR A 57 4.16 -5.15 2.19
N LEU A 58 3.31 -6.19 2.30
CA LEU A 58 2.09 -6.42 1.53
C LEU A 58 1.17 -5.18 1.41
N PRO A 59 1.02 -4.32 2.43
CA PRO A 59 0.12 -3.17 2.33
C PRO A 59 0.69 -1.95 1.61
N HIS A 60 2.00 -1.90 1.32
CA HIS A 60 2.62 -0.72 0.69
C HIS A 60 2.04 -0.33 -0.69
N PRO A 61 1.68 -1.26 -1.59
CA PRO A 61 1.00 -0.90 -2.84
C PRO A 61 -0.38 -0.27 -2.59
N THR A 62 -1.12 -0.76 -1.60
CA THR A 62 -2.41 -0.16 -1.20
C THR A 62 -2.24 1.22 -0.55
N TYR A 63 -1.14 1.45 0.17
CA TYR A 63 -0.79 2.79 0.65
C TYR A 63 -0.52 3.75 -0.51
N LEU A 64 0.25 3.32 -1.53
CA LEU A 64 0.48 4.10 -2.74
C LEU A 64 -0.83 4.38 -3.51
N PHE A 65 -1.78 3.44 -3.49
CA PHE A 65 -3.14 3.66 -4.00
C PHE A 65 -3.83 4.83 -3.28
N PHE A 66 -3.62 5.01 -1.98
CA PHE A 66 -4.24 6.07 -1.20
C PHE A 66 -3.53 7.44 -1.24
N GLU A 67 -2.37 7.58 -1.89
CA GLU A 67 -1.65 8.86 -2.02
C GLU A 67 -2.50 9.98 -2.64
N LEU A 68 -3.41 9.64 -3.57
CA LEU A 68 -4.37 10.59 -4.14
C LEU A 68 -5.27 11.25 -3.07
N LYS A 69 -5.59 10.53 -1.99
CA LYS A 69 -6.42 11.04 -0.88
C LYS A 69 -5.66 12.07 -0.03
N HIS A 70 -4.36 11.92 0.15
CA HIS A 70 -3.54 12.88 0.91
C HIS A 70 -3.51 14.27 0.26
N LEU A 71 -3.61 14.34 -1.07
CA LEU A 71 -3.75 15.61 -1.77
C LEU A 71 -5.14 16.21 -1.57
N ILE A 72 -6.20 15.42 -1.75
CA ILE A 72 -7.59 15.92 -1.68
C ILE A 72 -7.92 16.48 -0.28
N HIS A 73 -7.36 15.90 0.78
CA HIS A 73 -7.59 16.36 2.16
C HIS A 73 -6.60 17.42 2.68
N ASN A 74 -5.49 17.67 1.99
CA ASN A 74 -4.56 18.76 2.34
C ASN A 74 -4.75 19.95 1.38
N PRO A 75 -5.66 20.91 1.70
CA PRO A 75 -5.91 22.08 0.86
C PRO A 75 -4.71 23.03 0.76
N SER A 76 -3.65 22.81 1.54
CA SER A 76 -2.38 23.54 1.46
C SER A 76 -1.44 23.02 0.37
N ILE A 77 -1.66 21.79 -0.12
CA ILE A 77 -0.81 21.13 -1.15
C ILE A 77 -1.45 21.32 -2.54
N ILE A 78 -2.78 21.29 -2.62
CA ILE A 78 -3.52 21.61 -3.84
C ILE A 78 -3.85 23.10 -3.84
N VAL A 79 -3.04 23.90 -4.54
CA VAL A 79 -3.62 25.09 -5.18
C VAL A 79 -4.59 24.53 -6.24
N PRO A 80 -5.89 24.88 -6.23
CA PRO A 80 -6.95 24.23 -7.05
C PRO A 80 -6.85 24.47 -8.58
N ARG A 81 -5.64 24.46 -9.17
CA ARG A 81 -5.37 24.63 -10.59
C ARG A 81 -4.22 23.80 -11.16
N ASP A 82 -3.52 22.96 -10.39
CA ASP A 82 -2.41 22.16 -10.95
C ASP A 82 -2.88 20.79 -11.45
N VAL A 83 -3.37 20.78 -12.70
CA VAL A 83 -3.79 19.58 -13.44
C VAL A 83 -2.67 18.51 -13.47
N THR A 84 -1.41 18.95 -13.49
CA THR A 84 -0.23 18.07 -13.49
C THR A 84 -0.17 17.22 -12.23
N ALA A 85 -0.45 17.80 -11.06
CA ALA A 85 -0.48 17.07 -9.81
C ALA A 85 -1.62 16.03 -9.81
N VAL A 86 -2.81 16.39 -10.28
CA VAL A 86 -3.93 15.44 -10.39
C VAL A 86 -3.56 14.25 -11.27
N ILE A 87 -2.91 14.49 -12.41
CA ILE A 87 -2.47 13.43 -13.32
C ILE A 87 -1.41 12.54 -12.66
N VAL A 88 -0.34 13.11 -12.10
CA VAL A 88 0.76 12.34 -11.52
C VAL A 88 0.28 11.45 -10.37
N PHE A 89 -0.49 12.00 -9.44
CA PHE A 89 -0.97 11.23 -8.30
C PHE A 89 -2.13 10.30 -8.65
N GLY A 90 -2.95 10.64 -9.65
CA GLY A 90 -3.93 9.72 -10.21
C GLY A 90 -3.27 8.49 -10.82
N LEU A 91 -2.20 8.69 -11.61
CA LEU A 91 -1.40 7.61 -12.18
C LEU A 91 -0.71 6.76 -11.10
N LEU A 92 -0.16 7.38 -10.06
CA LEU A 92 0.44 6.65 -8.94
C LEU A 92 -0.58 5.85 -8.14
N SER A 93 -1.78 6.40 -7.96
CA SER A 93 -2.88 5.68 -7.30
C SER A 93 -3.27 4.44 -8.12
N LEU A 94 -3.43 4.60 -9.44
CA LEU A 94 -3.68 3.47 -10.34
C LEU A 94 -2.53 2.46 -10.35
N LEU A 95 -1.28 2.92 -10.30
CA LEU A 95 -0.11 2.07 -10.19
C LEU A 95 -0.10 1.27 -8.87
N GLY A 96 -0.40 1.91 -7.74
CA GLY A 96 -0.54 1.22 -6.45
C GLY A 96 -1.63 0.15 -6.47
N LEU A 97 -2.79 0.46 -7.06
CA LEU A 97 -3.87 -0.50 -7.24
C LEU A 97 -3.44 -1.69 -8.11
N GLY A 98 -2.84 -1.42 -9.27
CA GLY A 98 -2.36 -2.45 -10.19
C GLY A 98 -1.28 -3.34 -9.55
N LEU A 99 -0.32 -2.74 -8.83
CA LEU A 99 0.70 -3.47 -8.09
C LEU A 99 0.11 -4.35 -6.99
N GLN A 100 -0.90 -3.88 -6.25
CA GLN A 100 -1.56 -4.68 -5.23
C GLN A 100 -2.25 -5.91 -5.84
N ILE A 101 -3.00 -5.71 -6.94
CA ILE A 101 -3.68 -6.81 -7.63
C ILE A 101 -2.65 -7.83 -8.13
N LEU A 102 -1.59 -7.37 -8.79
CA LEU A 102 -0.54 -8.24 -9.31
C LEU A 102 0.17 -9.01 -8.19
N THR A 103 0.39 -8.38 -7.03
CA THR A 103 0.95 -9.00 -5.83
C THR A 103 0.04 -10.11 -5.32
N ASN A 104 -1.26 -9.84 -5.18
CA ASN A 104 -2.23 -10.84 -4.71
C ASN A 104 -2.34 -12.02 -5.70
N VAL A 105 -2.44 -11.75 -7.00
CA VAL A 105 -2.50 -12.80 -8.05
C VAL A 105 -1.24 -13.66 -8.03
N SER A 106 -0.06 -13.04 -7.92
CA SER A 106 1.20 -13.78 -7.86
C SER A 106 1.31 -14.65 -6.60
N LEU A 107 0.83 -14.16 -5.45
CA LEU A 107 0.75 -14.95 -4.22
C LEU A 107 -0.19 -16.14 -4.34
N LEU A 108 -1.35 -15.96 -4.97
CA LEU A 108 -2.29 -17.05 -5.22
C LEU A 108 -1.68 -18.13 -6.10
N GLY A 109 -0.86 -17.75 -7.08
CA GLY A 109 -0.09 -18.68 -7.91
C GLY A 109 0.84 -19.59 -7.09
N LEU A 110 1.39 -19.09 -5.97
CA LEU A 110 2.26 -19.88 -5.08
C LEU A 110 1.48 -20.78 -4.12
N ILE A 111 0.29 -20.37 -3.67
CA ILE A 111 -0.49 -21.09 -2.65
C ILE A 111 -1.34 -22.22 -3.26
N GLY A 112 -1.62 -22.16 -4.56
CA GLY A 112 -2.41 -23.17 -5.27
C GLY A 112 -3.93 -22.93 -5.18
N PRO A 113 -4.76 -23.83 -5.72
CA PRO A 113 -6.19 -23.59 -5.95
C PRO A 113 -7.08 -23.68 -4.70
N THR A 114 -6.56 -24.14 -3.57
CA THR A 114 -7.35 -24.48 -2.39
C THR A 114 -7.86 -23.22 -1.68
N ASN A 115 -9.17 -23.12 -1.44
CA ASN A 115 -9.81 -22.02 -0.70
C ASN A 115 -9.49 -20.59 -1.23
N LYS A 116 -9.38 -20.45 -2.56
CA LYS A 116 -9.06 -19.18 -3.25
C LYS A 116 -9.87 -17.98 -2.73
N LEU A 117 -11.18 -18.16 -2.51
CA LEU A 117 -12.06 -17.10 -2.00
C LEU A 117 -11.64 -16.56 -0.63
N VAL A 118 -11.36 -17.45 0.33
CA VAL A 118 -10.97 -17.07 1.69
C VAL A 118 -9.60 -16.40 1.70
N ILE A 119 -8.68 -16.89 0.87
CA ILE A 119 -7.33 -16.33 0.74
C ILE A 119 -7.39 -14.94 0.12
N VAL A 120 -8.10 -14.77 -1.00
CA VAL A 120 -8.24 -13.47 -1.67
C VAL A 120 -8.89 -12.45 -0.74
N LEU A 121 -9.93 -12.85 0.00
CA LEU A 121 -10.60 -11.98 0.95
C LEU A 121 -9.65 -11.56 2.07
N SER A 122 -8.91 -12.50 2.64
CA SER A 122 -7.91 -12.23 3.69
C SER A 122 -6.81 -11.30 3.19
N LEU A 123 -6.21 -11.58 2.03
CA LEU A 123 -5.16 -10.75 1.44
C LEU A 123 -5.66 -9.31 1.17
N SER A 124 -6.86 -9.19 0.62
CA SER A 124 -7.49 -7.89 0.35
C SER A 124 -7.76 -7.11 1.63
N PHE A 125 -8.21 -7.79 2.69
CA PHE A 125 -8.46 -7.19 3.99
C PHE A 125 -7.16 -6.70 4.66
N PHE A 126 -6.11 -7.53 4.70
CA PHE A 126 -4.81 -7.15 5.27
C PHE A 126 -4.17 -5.99 4.49
N ALA A 127 -4.20 -6.05 3.16
CA ALA A 127 -3.69 -4.97 2.31
C ALA A 127 -4.45 -3.65 2.56
N SER A 128 -5.79 -3.73 2.64
CA SER A 128 -6.62 -2.55 2.91
C SER A 128 -6.40 -1.96 4.29
N ILE A 129 -6.31 -2.79 5.35
CA ILE A 129 -6.04 -2.30 6.70
C ILE A 129 -4.67 -1.64 6.76
N GLY A 130 -3.63 -2.28 6.23
CA GLY A 130 -2.29 -1.69 6.28
C GLY A 130 -2.18 -0.40 5.44
N GLY A 131 -2.87 -0.32 4.31
CA GLY A 131 -2.99 0.94 3.56
C GLY A 131 -3.70 2.04 4.36
N CYS A 132 -4.80 1.69 5.06
CA CYS A 132 -5.51 2.60 5.94
C CYS A 132 -4.66 3.05 7.15
N LEU A 133 -3.85 2.14 7.71
CA LEU A 133 -2.89 2.48 8.77
C LEU A 133 -1.85 3.47 8.27
N GLY A 134 -1.34 3.29 7.04
CA GLY A 134 -0.42 4.24 6.43
C GLY A 134 -0.99 5.66 6.34
N LEU A 135 -2.31 5.82 6.20
CA LEU A 135 -2.97 7.13 6.21
C LEU A 135 -3.01 7.81 7.58
N THR A 136 -2.68 7.13 8.67
CA THR A 136 -2.84 7.65 10.04
C THR A 136 -1.60 8.36 10.62
N ASP A 137 -0.85 9.10 9.80
CA ASP A 137 0.43 9.74 10.18
C ASP A 137 1.50 8.72 10.63
N LEU A 138 1.51 7.54 10.01
CA LEU A 138 2.62 6.59 10.11
C LEU A 138 3.80 7.12 9.27
N VAL A 139 4.44 8.20 9.73
CA VAL A 139 5.47 8.91 8.95
C VAL A 139 6.79 8.12 8.87
N TRP A 140 7.01 7.11 9.72
CA TRP A 140 8.28 6.40 9.87
C TRP A 140 8.11 4.89 10.07
N ILE A 141 9.18 4.14 9.76
CA ILE A 141 9.37 2.70 10.07
C ILE A 141 9.04 2.40 11.56
N ALA A 142 9.18 3.38 12.45
CA ALA A 142 8.78 3.30 13.85
C ALA A 142 7.28 3.01 14.08
N GLY A 143 6.41 3.41 13.15
CA GLY A 143 4.97 3.12 13.22
C GLY A 143 4.62 1.63 12.99
N LEU A 144 5.55 0.85 12.43
CA LEU A 144 5.44 -0.61 12.29
C LEU A 144 5.82 -1.34 13.60
N TRP A 145 6.26 -0.65 14.64
CA TRP A 145 6.49 -1.26 15.94
C TRP A 145 5.14 -1.63 16.59
N PRO A 146 4.96 -2.85 17.12
CA PRO A 146 3.66 -3.39 17.54
C PRO A 146 2.77 -2.47 18.40
N PRO A 147 3.28 -1.76 19.43
CA PRO A 147 2.44 -0.86 20.24
C PRO A 147 1.96 0.36 19.46
N PHE A 148 2.78 0.95 18.59
CA PHE A 148 2.32 2.07 17.75
C PHE A 148 1.31 1.59 16.70
N MET A 149 1.52 0.42 16.11
CA MET A 149 0.56 -0.18 15.18
C MET A 149 -0.83 -0.36 15.82
N LEU A 150 -0.89 -0.75 17.11
CA LEU A 150 -2.15 -0.87 17.86
C LEU A 150 -2.82 0.49 18.09
N GLU A 151 -2.08 1.53 18.43
CA GLU A 151 -2.61 2.89 18.58
C GLU A 151 -3.20 3.41 17.25
N HIS A 152 -2.50 3.17 16.15
CA HIS A 152 -2.97 3.55 14.82
C HIS A 152 -4.18 2.70 14.38
N LEU A 153 -4.22 1.42 14.75
CA LEU A 153 -5.38 0.57 14.51
C LEU A 153 -6.60 1.05 15.31
N GLN A 154 -6.42 1.48 16.55
CA GLN A 154 -7.50 2.11 17.33
C GLN A 154 -8.01 3.38 16.66
N LYS A 155 -7.14 4.21 16.07
CA LYS A 155 -7.55 5.39 15.30
C LYS A 155 -8.38 5.01 14.06
N VAL A 156 -8.02 3.92 13.37
CA VAL A 156 -8.80 3.40 12.24
C VAL A 156 -10.17 2.93 12.70
N VAL A 157 -10.24 2.11 13.76
CA VAL A 157 -11.49 1.54 14.28
C VAL A 157 -12.42 2.61 14.89
N ASN A 158 -11.86 3.66 15.48
CA ASN A 158 -12.67 4.75 16.05
C ASN A 158 -13.14 5.77 15.00
N ASN A 159 -12.78 5.60 13.73
CA ASN A 159 -13.14 6.52 12.65
C ASN A 159 -13.98 5.82 11.58
N ASN A 160 -15.30 6.06 11.61
CA ASN A 160 -16.26 5.49 10.66
C ASN A 160 -15.90 5.71 9.18
N LYS A 161 -15.25 6.84 8.84
CA LYS A 161 -14.82 7.11 7.46
C LYS A 161 -13.64 6.24 7.05
N LEU A 162 -12.72 5.96 7.97
CA LEU A 162 -11.59 5.05 7.71
C LEU A 162 -12.08 3.62 7.62
N ILE A 163 -12.97 3.16 8.52
CA ILE A 163 -13.60 1.84 8.41
C ILE A 163 -14.28 1.67 7.05
N ALA A 164 -15.14 2.63 6.66
CA ALA A 164 -15.83 2.57 5.38
C ALA A 164 -14.85 2.51 4.20
N LEU A 165 -13.75 3.28 4.25
CA LEU A 165 -12.69 3.22 3.25
C LEU A 165 -12.01 1.85 3.21
N CYS A 166 -11.69 1.26 4.37
CA CYS A 166 -11.02 -0.04 4.40
C CYS A 166 -11.95 -1.16 3.92
N LEU A 167 -13.22 -1.17 4.33
CA LEU A 167 -14.18 -2.15 3.85
C LEU A 167 -14.44 -2.02 2.34
N GLY A 168 -14.62 -0.78 1.86
CA GLY A 168 -14.80 -0.52 0.43
C GLY A 168 -13.58 -0.94 -0.40
N THR A 169 -12.38 -0.64 0.08
CA THR A 169 -11.13 -1.02 -0.60
C THR A 169 -10.90 -2.53 -0.52
N THR A 170 -11.25 -3.18 0.59
CA THR A 170 -11.22 -4.65 0.71
C THR A 170 -12.10 -5.31 -0.34
N LEU A 171 -13.35 -4.84 -0.49
CA LEU A 171 -14.27 -5.36 -1.51
C LEU A 171 -13.76 -5.10 -2.93
N LEU A 172 -13.26 -3.89 -3.19
CA LEU A 172 -12.68 -3.52 -4.49
C LEU A 172 -11.51 -4.45 -4.85
N LEU A 173 -10.54 -4.60 -3.95
CA LEU A 173 -9.38 -5.47 -4.13
C LEU A 173 -9.80 -6.93 -4.27
N PHE A 174 -10.79 -7.38 -3.51
CA PHE A 174 -11.33 -8.73 -3.60
C PHE A 174 -11.88 -9.01 -5.00
N PHE A 175 -12.78 -8.17 -5.50
CA PHE A 175 -13.39 -8.37 -6.81
C PHE A 175 -12.37 -8.27 -7.95
N LEU A 176 -11.46 -7.29 -7.89
CA LEU A 176 -10.42 -7.13 -8.91
C LEU A 176 -9.44 -8.30 -8.89
N THR A 177 -8.99 -8.73 -7.70
CA THR A 177 -8.11 -9.89 -7.59
C THR A 177 -8.81 -11.15 -8.11
N MET A 178 -10.07 -11.38 -7.74
CA MET A 178 -10.84 -12.53 -8.25
C MET A 178 -11.06 -12.49 -9.78
N PHE A 179 -11.16 -11.29 -10.36
CA PHE A 179 -11.32 -11.13 -11.81
C PHE A 179 -10.02 -11.44 -12.58
N PHE A 180 -8.86 -11.12 -12.00
CA PHE A 180 -7.55 -11.29 -12.64
C PHE A 180 -6.77 -12.55 -12.21
N ALA A 181 -7.20 -13.24 -11.14
CA ALA A 181 -6.57 -14.46 -10.62
C ALA A 181 -7.19 -15.72 -11.20
#